data_AF-A0A2N8KPE7-F1
#
_entry.id   AF-A0A2N8KPE7-F1
#
_cell.length_a   1.000
_cell.length_b   1.000
_cell.length_c   1.000
_cell.angle_alpha   90.00
_cell.angle_beta   90.00
_cell.angle_gamma   90.00
#
_symmetry.space_group_name_H-M   'P 1'
#
loop_
_entity.id
_entity.type
_entity.pdbx_description
1 polymer ?
#
loop_
_entity_poly.entity_id
_entity_poly.type
_entity_poly.pdbx_seq_one_letter_code
_entity_poly.pdbx_strand_id
1 'polypeptide(L)'
;MDNDLEDTQEKTDTWKPHAWSEEEIVAAVAHLKRRIPQEWERLEHLERTTGELLDTREAICEFAELMDVYGGRFDHRDVIWLLGCVRRARRKDLGLD
;
A
#
# COMPACT_ATOMS: atom_id res chain seq x y z
N MET A 1 -3.89 47.77 15.49
CA MET A 1 -3.64 46.66 14.55
C MET A 1 -3.14 45.54 15.41
N ASP A 2 -4.08 44.82 16.02
CA ASP A 2 -3.77 43.69 16.88
C ASP A 2 -3.45 42.52 15.98
N ASN A 3 -2.22 42.05 16.12
CA ASN A 3 -1.64 40.97 15.35
C ASN A 3 -1.99 39.68 16.10
N ASP A 4 -3.18 39.16 15.84
CA ASP A 4 -3.60 37.83 16.31
C ASP A 4 -2.77 36.78 15.55
N LEU A 5 -1.58 36.53 16.06
CA LEU A 5 -0.85 35.29 15.84
C LEU A 5 -1.64 34.19 16.57
N GLU A 6 -2.72 33.74 15.96
CA GLU A 6 -3.37 32.51 16.39
C GLU A 6 -2.36 31.37 16.24
N ASP A 7 -2.00 30.84 17.40
CA ASP A 7 -1.29 29.60 17.61
C ASP A 7 -1.71 28.58 16.56
N THR A 8 -0.79 28.27 15.64
CA THR A 8 -0.95 27.12 14.77
C THR A 8 -0.72 25.91 15.67
N GLN A 9 -1.78 25.48 16.32
CA GLN A 9 -1.77 24.35 17.22
C GLN A 9 -1.22 23.15 16.45
N GLU A 10 0.04 22.82 16.75
CA GLU A 10 0.76 21.68 16.21
C GLU A 10 -0.06 20.43 16.57
N LYS A 11 -0.90 19.97 15.64
CA LYS A 11 -1.60 18.70 15.78
C LYS A 11 -0.52 17.64 15.72
N THR A 12 -0.06 17.23 16.90
CA THR A 12 0.75 16.02 17.07
C THR A 12 -0.01 14.88 16.40
N ASP A 13 0.54 14.38 15.30
CA ASP A 13 -0.02 13.28 14.53
C ASP A 13 0.00 12.03 15.41
N THR A 14 -1.17 11.64 15.91
CA THR A 14 -1.34 10.50 16.82
C THR A 14 -1.59 9.19 16.08
N TRP A 15 -1.28 9.15 14.77
CA TRP A 15 -1.48 7.96 13.96
C TRP A 15 -0.73 6.77 14.53
N LYS A 16 -1.47 5.68 14.67
CA LYS A 16 -0.95 4.37 15.04
C LYS A 16 -1.22 3.44 13.87
N PRO A 17 -0.18 2.86 13.25
CA PRO A 17 -0.36 1.99 12.10
C PRO A 17 -1.22 0.80 12.48
N HIS A 18 -2.16 0.46 11.60
CA HIS A 18 -2.91 -0.78 11.70
C HIS A 18 -1.96 -1.98 11.55
N ALA A 19 -2.04 -2.91 12.49
CA ALA A 19 -1.21 -4.11 12.50
C ALA A 19 -1.88 -5.21 11.65
N TRP A 20 -1.67 -5.14 10.33
CA TRP A 20 -2.17 -6.13 9.38
C TRP A 20 -1.72 -7.55 9.74
N SER A 21 -2.66 -8.46 9.90
CA SER A 21 -2.37 -9.88 10.14
C SER A 21 -1.89 -10.58 8.86
N GLU A 22 -1.27 -11.76 9.01
CA GLU A 22 -0.87 -12.57 7.85
C GLU A 22 -2.09 -12.96 6.99
N GLU A 23 -3.22 -13.29 7.63
CA GLU A 23 -4.46 -13.63 6.94
C GLU A 23 -5.01 -12.44 6.14
N GLU A 24 -4.94 -11.22 6.69
CA GLU A 24 -5.37 -10.01 6.00
C GLU A 24 -4.48 -9.71 4.79
N ILE A 25 -3.17 -9.90 4.92
CA ILE A 25 -2.21 -9.73 3.82
C ILE A 25 -2.47 -10.78 2.73
N VAL A 26 -2.67 -12.04 3.10
CA VAL A 26 -3.00 -13.13 2.15
C VAL A 26 -4.32 -12.84 1.43
N ALA A 27 -5.33 -12.33 2.16
CA ALA A 27 -6.61 -11.95 1.57
C ALA A 27 -6.44 -10.77 0.58
N ALA A 28 -5.62 -9.77 0.91
CA ALA A 28 -5.31 -8.66 0.01
C ALA A 28 -4.59 -9.14 -1.26
N VAL A 29 -3.58 -10.02 -1.13
CA VAL A 29 -2.88 -10.63 -2.27
C VAL A 29 -3.85 -11.42 -3.16
N ALA A 30 -4.70 -12.26 -2.56
CA ALA A 30 -5.69 -13.04 -3.30
C ALA A 30 -6.70 -12.14 -4.02
N HIS A 31 -7.10 -11.04 -3.39
CA HIS A 31 -7.95 -10.02 -3.98
C HIS A 31 -7.28 -9.40 -5.22
N LEU A 32 -6.03 -8.94 -5.11
CA LEU A 32 -5.30 -8.30 -6.20
C LEU A 32 -5.07 -9.26 -7.37
N LYS A 33 -4.62 -10.49 -7.10
CA LYS A 33 -4.47 -11.56 -8.13
C LYS A 33 -5.76 -11.81 -8.91
N ARG A 34 -6.93 -11.65 -8.27
CA ARG A 34 -8.24 -11.83 -8.92
C ARG A 34 -8.69 -10.59 -9.70
N ARG A 35 -8.38 -9.39 -9.22
CA ARG A 35 -8.89 -8.12 -9.78
C ARG A 35 -8.04 -7.55 -10.89
N ILE A 36 -6.72 -7.61 -10.71
CA ILE A 36 -5.72 -7.05 -11.62
C ILE A 36 -4.72 -8.13 -12.05
N PRO A 37 -5.16 -9.27 -12.61
CA PRO A 37 -4.28 -10.41 -12.88
C PRO A 37 -3.12 -10.05 -13.82
N GLN A 38 -3.36 -9.19 -14.82
CA GLN A 38 -2.34 -8.80 -15.80
C GLN A 38 -1.29 -7.87 -15.18
N GLU A 39 -1.73 -6.88 -14.41
CA GLU A 39 -0.84 -5.98 -13.68
C GLU A 39 -0.06 -6.75 -12.61
N TRP A 40 -0.69 -7.72 -11.94
CA TRP A 40 -0.02 -8.59 -10.98
C TRP A 40 1.12 -9.38 -11.62
N GLU A 41 0.88 -10.05 -12.76
CA GLU A 41 1.92 -10.77 -13.50
C GLU A 41 3.08 -9.84 -13.90
N ARG A 42 2.78 -8.62 -14.33
CA ARG A 42 3.79 -7.61 -14.68
C ARG A 42 4.57 -7.12 -13.47
N LEU A 43 3.93 -6.92 -12.32
CA LEU A 43 4.62 -6.59 -11.06
C LEU A 43 5.59 -7.71 -10.68
N GLU A 44 5.18 -8.97 -10.78
CA GLU A 44 6.09 -10.09 -10.53
C GLU A 44 7.24 -10.13 -11.54
N HIS A 45 7.01 -9.79 -12.80
CA HIS A 45 8.07 -9.69 -13.79
C HIS A 45 9.05 -8.57 -13.47
N LEU A 46 8.56 -7.39 -13.11
CA LEU A 46 9.39 -6.24 -12.70
C LEU A 46 10.20 -6.55 -11.45
N GLU A 47 9.61 -7.18 -10.43
CA GLU A 47 10.34 -7.61 -9.23
C GLU A 47 11.49 -8.56 -9.55
N ARG A 48 11.29 -9.51 -10.48
CA ARG A 48 12.34 -10.46 -10.91
C ARG A 48 13.44 -9.80 -11.75
N THR A 49 13.12 -8.74 -12.50
CA THR A 49 14.03 -8.19 -13.52
C THR A 49 14.77 -6.95 -13.05
N THR A 50 14.07 -6.01 -12.43
CA THR A 50 14.62 -4.71 -12.02
C THR A 50 14.53 -4.49 -10.51
N GLY A 51 13.55 -5.11 -9.85
CA GLY A 51 13.21 -4.82 -8.45
C GLY A 51 12.63 -3.41 -8.23
N GLU A 52 12.46 -2.63 -9.30
CA GLU A 52 12.01 -1.24 -9.26
C GLU A 52 10.55 -1.16 -9.68
N LEU A 53 9.71 -0.63 -8.79
CA LEU A 53 8.27 -0.52 -8.97
C LEU A 53 7.77 0.92 -8.88
N LEU A 54 8.61 1.87 -8.44
CA LEU A 54 8.19 3.24 -8.21
C LEU A 54 7.65 3.85 -9.51
N ASP A 55 6.50 4.52 -9.41
CA ASP A 55 5.80 5.18 -10.51
C ASP A 55 5.43 4.29 -11.71
N THR A 56 5.51 2.97 -11.56
CA THR A 56 5.01 2.05 -12.58
C THR A 56 3.50 2.07 -12.61
N ARG A 57 2.91 1.95 -13.81
CA ARG A 57 1.45 1.92 -13.97
C ARG A 57 0.84 0.80 -13.15
N GLU A 58 1.50 -0.34 -13.10
CA GLU A 58 1.05 -1.53 -12.39
C GLU A 58 1.03 -1.30 -10.87
N ALA A 59 2.03 -0.61 -10.31
CA ALA A 59 2.02 -0.24 -8.88
C ALA A 59 0.93 0.78 -8.55
N ILE A 60 0.63 1.70 -9.48
CA ILE A 60 -0.51 2.63 -9.34
C ILE A 60 -1.84 1.86 -9.34
N CYS A 61 -2.01 0.88 -10.23
CA CYS A 61 -3.19 0.01 -10.24
C CYS A 61 -3.32 -0.82 -8.96
N GLU A 62 -2.22 -1.39 -8.46
CA GLU A 62 -2.20 -2.12 -7.19
C GLU A 62 -2.65 -1.22 -6.02
N PHE A 63 -2.10 -0.01 -5.91
CA PHE A 63 -2.49 0.94 -4.88
C PHE A 63 -3.96 1.37 -5.02
N ALA A 64 -4.43 1.64 -6.23
CA ALA A 64 -5.81 2.04 -6.48
C ALA A 64 -6.82 0.96 -6.04
N GLU A 65 -6.57 -0.32 -6.34
CA GLU A 65 -7.44 -1.42 -5.89
C GLU A 65 -7.42 -1.57 -4.36
N LEU A 66 -6.26 -1.43 -3.72
CA LEU A 66 -6.20 -1.45 -2.25
C LEU A 66 -6.96 -0.27 -1.62
N MET A 67 -6.87 0.92 -2.22
CA MET A 67 -7.62 2.08 -1.76
C MET A 67 -9.14 1.91 -1.96
N ASP A 68 -9.59 1.29 -3.06
CA ASP A 68 -11.01 0.99 -3.29
C ASP A 68 -11.58 0.07 -2.20
N VAL A 69 -10.83 -0.97 -1.82
CA VAL A 69 -11.29 -1.98 -0.85
C VAL A 69 -11.15 -1.50 0.60
N TYR A 70 -10.03 -0.87 0.95
CA TYR A 70 -9.66 -0.59 2.33
C TYR A 70 -9.74 0.90 2.69
N GLY A 71 -9.66 1.81 1.73
CA GLY A 71 -9.60 3.26 1.97
C GLY A 71 -10.86 3.86 2.60
N GLY A 72 -12.01 3.19 2.52
CA GLY A 72 -13.23 3.59 3.22
C GLY A 72 -13.25 3.22 4.71
N ARG A 73 -12.31 2.37 5.16
CA ARG A 73 -12.28 1.81 6.52
C ARG A 73 -11.00 2.12 7.29
N PHE A 74 -9.92 2.42 6.57
CA PHE A 74 -8.59 2.62 7.11
C PHE A 74 -8.01 3.94 6.65
N ASP A 75 -7.07 4.50 7.42
CA ASP A 75 -6.33 5.69 7.00
C ASP A 75 -5.51 5.36 5.74
N HIS A 76 -5.36 6.31 4.82
CA HIS A 76 -4.55 6.14 3.61
C HIS A 76 -3.13 5.64 3.92
N ARG A 77 -2.54 6.03 5.05
CA ARG A 77 -1.22 5.57 5.51
C ARG A 77 -1.22 4.09 5.87
N ASP A 78 -2.32 3.56 6.42
CA ASP A 78 -2.47 2.13 6.70
C ASP A 78 -2.54 1.34 5.39
N VAL A 79 -3.20 1.88 4.37
CA VAL A 79 -3.27 1.25 3.03
C VAL A 79 -1.91 1.27 2.34
N ILE A 80 -1.14 2.37 2.47
CA ILE A 80 0.26 2.43 1.99
C ILE A 80 1.12 1.39 2.73
N TRP A 81 0.91 1.20 4.02
CA TRP A 81 1.60 0.15 4.77
C TRP A 81 1.20 -1.26 4.29
N LEU A 82 -0.08 -1.49 4.01
CA LEU A 82 -0.57 -2.75 3.43
C LEU A 82 0.08 -3.02 2.07
N LEU A 83 0.21 -2.00 1.21
CA LEU A 83 0.91 -2.11 -0.08
C LEU A 83 2.35 -2.64 0.10
N GLY A 84 3.07 -2.13 1.10
CA GLY A 84 4.40 -2.64 1.46
C GLY A 84 4.37 -4.11 1.94
N CYS A 85 3.35 -4.50 2.70
CA CYS A 85 3.17 -5.89 3.14
C CYS A 85 2.85 -6.84 1.99
N VAL A 86 1.97 -6.44 1.07
CA VAL A 86 1.65 -7.17 -0.16
C VAL A 86 2.89 -7.35 -1.03
N ARG A 87 3.70 -6.29 -1.19
CA ARG A 87 4.96 -6.36 -1.93
C ARG A 87 5.93 -7.39 -1.34
N ARG A 88 6.13 -7.37 -0.02
CA ARG A 88 6.97 -8.38 0.68
C ARG A 88 6.43 -9.79 0.50
N ALA A 89 5.11 -9.98 0.62
CA ALA A 89 4.50 -11.28 0.38
C ALA A 89 4.74 -11.77 -1.06
N ARG A 90 4.56 -10.89 -2.06
CA ARG A 90 4.87 -11.19 -3.46
C ARG A 90 6.35 -11.58 -3.62
N ARG A 91 7.28 -10.78 -3.13
CA ARG A 91 8.72 -11.05 -3.27
C ARG A 91 9.15 -12.36 -2.59
N LYS A 92 8.57 -12.68 -1.43
CA LYS A 92 8.74 -13.99 -0.77
C LYS A 92 8.23 -15.15 -1.63
N ASP A 93 7.04 -15.04 -2.22
CA ASP A 93 6.50 -16.05 -3.16
C ASP A 93 7.40 -16.24 -4.39
N LEU A 94 8.15 -15.21 -4.78
CA LEU A 94 9.10 -15.21 -5.89
C LEU A 94 10.49 -15.74 -5.52
N GLY A 95 10.77 -16.00 -4.25
CA GLY A 95 12.11 -16.37 -3.76
C GLY A 95 13.13 -15.24 -3.85
N LEU A 96 12.69 -13.97 -3.79
CA LEU A 96 13.53 -12.78 -3.90
C LEU A 96 13.87 -12.13 -2.55
N ASP A 97 13.37 -12.70 -1.45
CA ASP A 97 13.54 -12.23 -0.07
C ASP A 97 14.07 -13.35 0.85
#